data_AF-A0A6N7G9B5-F1
#
_entry.id   AF-A0A6N7G9B5-F1
#
_cell.length_a   1.000
_cell.length_b   1.000
_cell.length_c   1.000
_cell.angle_alpha   90.00
_cell.angle_beta   90.00
_cell.angle_gamma   90.00
#
_symmetry.space_group_name_H-M   'P 1'
#
loop_
_entity.id
_entity.type
_entity.pdbx_description
1 polymer ?
#
loop_
_entity_poly.entity_id
_entity_poly.type
_entity_poly.pdbx_seq_one_letter_code
_entity_poly.pdbx_strand_id
1 'polypeptide(L)'
;MSDSHVDLDSLRSVARKVDALAEGRPGAVTRATNGVAEAMSGNEGSPTAEMLRVRFDKWVENYNLLGKQLTGFAKDLHDAVASWGEIEDTNTDLFARYGKDL
;
A
#
# COMPACT_ATOMS: atom_id res chain seq x y z
N MET A 1 -9.69 6.03 33.81
CA MET A 1 -9.67 4.99 32.76
C MET A 1 -9.40 5.73 31.46
N SER A 2 -8.36 5.36 30.72
CA SER A 2 -8.10 5.97 29.41
C SER A 2 -9.11 5.36 28.45
N ASP A 3 -10.13 6.11 28.04
CA ASP A 3 -10.94 5.75 26.89
C ASP A 3 -9.99 5.64 25.71
N SER A 4 -9.67 4.40 25.32
CA SER A 4 -8.90 4.14 24.11
C SER A 4 -9.85 4.36 22.93
N HIS A 5 -10.20 5.62 22.67
CA HIS A 5 -10.88 6.01 21.46
C HIS A 5 -9.89 5.85 20.30
N VAL A 6 -10.17 4.91 19.41
CA VAL A 6 -9.40 4.72 18.19
C VAL A 6 -9.86 5.81 17.21
N ASP A 7 -8.95 6.71 16.83
CA ASP A 7 -9.22 7.73 15.81
C ASP A 7 -9.31 7.08 14.41
N LEU A 8 -10.53 6.67 14.06
CA LEU A 8 -10.84 6.03 12.78
C LEU A 8 -10.55 6.94 11.59
N ASP A 9 -10.66 8.25 11.74
CA ASP A 9 -10.42 9.20 10.65
C ASP A 9 -8.93 9.32 10.33
N SER A 10 -8.08 9.29 11.37
CA SER A 10 -6.64 9.15 11.20
C SER A 10 -6.27 7.82 10.52
N LEU A 11 -6.89 6.69 10.91
CA LEU A 11 -6.62 5.39 10.27
C LEU A 11 -7.07 5.36 8.80
N ARG A 12 -8.26 5.89 8.49
CA ARG A 12 -8.75 6.06 7.11
C ARG A 12 -7.84 6.98 6.28
N SER A 13 -7.29 8.02 6.91
CA SER A 13 -6.30 8.91 6.28
C SER A 13 -5.01 8.16 5.93
N VAL A 14 -4.52 7.30 6.83
CA VAL A 14 -3.36 6.44 6.56
C VAL A 14 -3.67 5.46 5.42
N ALA A 15 -4.83 4.79 5.44
CA ALA A 15 -5.24 3.86 4.39
C ALA A 15 -5.22 4.50 2.99
N ARG A 16 -5.81 5.68 2.85
CA ARG A 16 -5.80 6.45 1.59
C ARG A 16 -4.39 6.83 1.12
N LYS A 17 -3.48 7.16 2.04
CA LYS A 17 -2.08 7.47 1.69
C LYS A 17 -1.34 6.22 1.20
N VAL A 18 -1.59 5.06 1.81
CA VAL A 18 -1.02 3.78 1.40
C VAL A 18 -1.55 3.39 0.01
N ASP A 19 -2.83 3.58 -0.26
CA ASP A 19 -3.43 3.35 -1.58
C ASP A 19 -2.79 4.23 -2.65
N ALA A 20 -2.64 5.55 -2.39
CA ALA A 20 -1.98 6.47 -3.32
C ALA A 20 -0.52 6.08 -3.59
N LEU A 21 0.19 5.60 -2.56
CA LEU A 21 1.53 5.04 -2.73
C LEU A 21 1.49 3.74 -3.54
N ALA A 22 0.45 2.92 -3.46
CA ALA A 22 0.31 1.74 -4.30
C ALA A 22 0.04 2.07 -5.77
N GLU A 23 -0.83 3.03 -6.03
CA GLU A 23 -1.24 3.47 -7.37
C GLU A 23 -0.14 4.24 -8.13
N GLY A 24 0.72 5.00 -7.44
CA GLY A 24 1.81 5.76 -8.08
C GLY A 24 2.97 4.91 -8.62
N ARG A 25 3.02 3.62 -8.26
CA ARG A 25 4.17 2.72 -8.50
C ARG A 25 4.27 2.13 -9.90
N PRO A 26 3.18 1.69 -10.57
CA PRO A 26 3.23 1.26 -11.96
C PRO A 26 3.90 2.27 -12.90
N GLY A 27 3.63 3.58 -12.71
CA GLY A 27 4.23 4.63 -13.51
C GLY A 27 5.74 4.81 -13.32
N ALA A 28 6.28 4.45 -12.15
CA ALA A 28 7.72 4.53 -11.90
C ALA A 28 8.49 3.40 -12.61
N VAL A 29 7.94 2.19 -12.63
CA VAL A 29 8.52 1.05 -13.37
C VAL A 29 8.56 1.37 -14.86
N THR A 30 7.46 1.83 -15.44
CA THR A 30 7.41 2.19 -16.87
C THR A 30 8.45 3.25 -17.24
N ARG A 31 8.60 4.31 -16.43
CA ARG A 31 9.63 5.34 -16.67
C ARG A 31 11.05 4.77 -16.58
N ALA A 32 11.32 3.91 -15.60
CA ALA A 32 12.62 3.29 -15.44
C ALA A 32 12.93 2.31 -16.59
N THR A 33 11.94 1.54 -17.06
CA THR A 33 12.08 0.64 -18.21
C THR A 33 12.43 1.42 -19.47
N ASN A 34 11.76 2.55 -19.71
CA ASN A 34 12.06 3.40 -20.86
C ASN A 34 13.48 3.99 -20.77
N GLY A 35 13.89 4.50 -19.60
CA GLY A 35 15.24 5.02 -19.41
C GLY A 35 16.34 3.97 -19.57
N VAL A 36 16.09 2.72 -19.18
CA VAL A 36 17.04 1.62 -19.41
C VAL A 36 17.09 1.22 -20.88
N ALA A 37 15.94 1.17 -21.58
CA ALA A 37 15.91 0.93 -23.02
C ALA A 37 16.70 2.01 -23.79
N GLU A 38 16.54 3.29 -23.42
CA GLU A 38 17.32 4.40 -23.98
C GLU A 38 18.82 4.23 -23.70
N ALA A 39 19.21 3.85 -22.48
CA ALA A 39 20.62 3.66 -22.11
C ALA A 39 21.29 2.46 -22.83
N MET A 40 20.50 1.48 -23.27
CA MET A 40 20.98 0.32 -24.02
C MET A 40 21.01 0.54 -25.54
N SER A 41 20.32 1.57 -26.03
CA SER A 41 20.23 1.90 -27.45
C SER A 41 21.61 2.03 -28.08
N GLY A 42 21.90 1.21 -29.10
CA GLY A 42 23.18 1.20 -29.83
C GLY A 42 24.29 0.31 -29.24
N ASN A 43 24.08 -0.31 -28.07
CA ASN A 43 24.98 -1.31 -27.46
C ASN A 43 24.29 -2.68 -27.27
N GLU A 44 23.17 -2.89 -27.98
CA GLU A 44 22.38 -4.11 -27.95
C GLU A 44 23.24 -5.33 -28.30
N GLY A 45 23.17 -6.37 -27.47
CA GLY A 45 23.97 -7.59 -27.63
C GLY A 45 25.39 -7.52 -27.03
N SER A 46 25.83 -6.37 -26.51
CA SER A 46 27.09 -6.32 -25.75
C SER A 46 26.95 -7.00 -24.37
N PRO A 47 28.02 -7.61 -23.83
CA PRO A 47 28.01 -8.20 -22.49
C PRO A 47 27.61 -7.19 -21.39
N THR A 48 27.98 -5.92 -21.56
CA THR A 48 27.63 -4.84 -20.63
C THR A 48 26.13 -4.53 -20.67
N ALA A 49 25.51 -4.47 -21.85
CA ALA A 49 24.06 -4.27 -21.98
C ALA A 49 23.28 -5.42 -21.35
N GLU A 50 23.72 -6.66 -21.55
CA GLU A 50 23.07 -7.83 -20.96
C GLU A 50 23.19 -7.84 -19.43
N MET A 51 24.34 -7.46 -18.87
CA MET A 51 24.50 -7.33 -17.41
C MET A 51 23.61 -6.22 -16.82
N LEU A 52 23.44 -5.11 -17.55
CA LEU A 52 22.52 -4.04 -17.15
C LEU A 52 21.07 -4.53 -17.17
N ARG A 53 20.66 -5.24 -18.23
CA ARG A 53 19.32 -5.84 -18.38
C ARG A 53 18.98 -6.76 -17.21
N VAL A 54 19.87 -7.71 -16.87
CA VAL A 54 19.67 -8.64 -15.75
C VAL A 54 19.54 -7.91 -14.41
N ARG A 55 20.34 -6.86 -14.18
CA ARG A 55 20.23 -6.05 -12.96
C ARG A 55 18.92 -5.29 -12.89
N PHE A 56 18.47 -4.75 -14.03
CA PHE A 56 17.21 -4.04 -14.13
C PHE A 56 16.01 -4.98 -13.92
N ASP A 57 16.02 -6.17 -14.51
CA ASP A 57 14.97 -7.18 -14.32
C ASP A 57 14.81 -7.54 -12.83
N LYS A 58 15.93 -7.74 -12.12
CA LYS A 58 15.92 -7.96 -10.65
C LYS A 58 15.38 -6.77 -9.87
N TRP A 59 15.70 -5.55 -10.31
CA TRP A 59 15.15 -4.34 -9.69
C TRP A 59 13.63 -4.26 -9.88
N VAL A 60 13.13 -4.54 -11.09
CA VAL A 60 11.68 -4.60 -11.39
C VAL A 60 10.98 -5.66 -10.54
N GLU A 61 11.57 -6.85 -10.41
CA GLU A 61 11.04 -7.91 -9.55
C GLU A 61 10.91 -7.48 -8.09
N ASN A 62 11.98 -6.92 -7.52
CA ASN A 62 11.97 -6.41 -6.14
C ASN A 62 10.94 -5.28 -5.96
N TYR A 63 10.82 -4.39 -6.94
CA TYR A 63 9.85 -3.32 -6.90
C TYR A 63 8.41 -3.84 -6.93
N ASN A 64 8.13 -4.87 -7.73
CA ASN A 64 6.83 -5.55 -7.75
C ASN A 64 6.52 -6.26 -6.42
N LEU A 65 7.53 -6.85 -5.77
CA LEU A 65 7.37 -7.45 -4.43
C LEU A 65 7.01 -6.39 -3.39
N LEU A 66 7.71 -5.25 -3.37
CA LEU A 66 7.35 -4.10 -2.53
C LEU A 66 5.94 -3.59 -2.85
N GLY A 67 5.57 -3.61 -4.13
CA GLY A 67 4.22 -3.37 -4.64
C GLY A 67 3.19 -4.19 -3.86
N LYS A 68 3.31 -5.51 -3.96
CA LYS A 68 2.43 -6.50 -3.32
C LYS A 68 2.39 -6.37 -1.81
N GLN A 69 3.54 -6.17 -1.15
CA GLN A 69 3.61 -6.02 0.31
C GLN A 69 2.80 -4.82 0.80
N LEU A 70 2.93 -3.67 0.13
CA LEU A 70 2.19 -2.47 0.52
C LEU A 70 0.69 -2.60 0.19
N THR A 71 0.31 -3.29 -0.89
CA THR A 71 -1.11 -3.60 -1.16
C THR A 71 -1.68 -4.53 -0.09
N GLY A 72 -0.93 -5.53 0.37
CA GLY A 72 -1.32 -6.38 1.50
C GLY A 72 -1.51 -5.56 2.78
N PHE A 73 -0.55 -4.68 3.09
CA PHE A 73 -0.66 -3.76 4.22
C PHE A 73 -1.88 -2.82 4.12
N ALA A 74 -2.17 -2.29 2.94
CA ALA A 74 -3.36 -1.47 2.70
C ALA A 74 -4.64 -2.24 3.04
N LYS A 75 -4.73 -3.49 2.57
CA LYS A 75 -5.84 -4.38 2.86
C LYS A 75 -5.98 -4.64 4.36
N ASP A 76 -4.90 -5.02 5.04
CA ASP A 76 -4.93 -5.27 6.49
C ASP A 76 -5.39 -4.03 7.27
N LEU A 77 -4.99 -2.84 6.82
CA LEU A 77 -5.41 -1.57 7.42
C LEU A 77 -6.90 -1.28 7.15
N HIS A 78 -7.40 -1.54 5.95
CA HIS A 78 -8.84 -1.42 5.64
C HIS A 78 -9.68 -2.39 6.47
N ASP A 79 -9.23 -3.65 6.60
CA ASP A 79 -9.90 -4.67 7.41
C ASP A 79 -9.93 -4.25 8.89
N ALA A 80 -8.81 -3.72 9.42
CA ALA A 80 -8.76 -3.19 10.77
C ALA A 80 -9.73 -2.02 10.98
N VAL A 81 -9.79 -1.06 10.05
CA VAL A 81 -10.73 0.08 10.12
C VAL A 81 -12.17 -0.41 10.14
N ALA A 82 -12.51 -1.42 9.32
CA ALA A 82 -13.85 -2.00 9.29
C ALA A 82 -14.20 -2.67 10.63
N SER A 83 -13.31 -3.51 11.17
CA SER A 83 -13.53 -4.17 12.46
C SER A 83 -13.73 -3.18 13.61
N TRP A 84 -12.95 -2.10 13.65
CA TRP A 84 -13.13 -1.07 14.69
C TRP A 84 -14.44 -0.30 14.53
N GLY A 85 -14.90 -0.04 13.30
CA GLY A 85 -16.21 0.55 13.04
C GLY A 85 -17.35 -0.32 13.56
N GLU A 86 -17.31 -1.64 13.32
CA GLU A 86 -18.31 -2.57 13.83
C GLU A 86 -18.38 -2.61 15.37
N ILE A 87 -17.22 -2.51 16.03
CA ILE A 87 -17.14 -2.44 17.50
C ILE A 87 -17.76 -1.14 18.02
N GLU A 88 -17.47 0.00 17.38
CA GLU A 88 -18.02 1.30 17.77
C GLU A 88 -19.54 1.34 17.58
N ASP A 89 -20.04 0.83 16.46
CA ASP A 89 -21.48 0.74 16.19
C ASP A 89 -22.19 -0.18 17.19
N THR A 90 -21.60 -1.34 17.50
CA THR A 90 -22.15 -2.29 18.48
C THR A 90 -22.20 -1.69 19.89
N ASN A 91 -21.12 -1.02 20.32
CA ASN A 91 -21.11 -0.34 21.62
C ASN A 91 -22.14 0.78 21.66
N THR A 92 -22.25 1.57 20.60
CA THR A 92 -23.25 2.66 20.50
C THR A 92 -24.67 2.12 20.58
N ASP A 93 -24.99 1.03 19.88
CA ASP A 93 -26.30 0.38 19.94
C ASP A 93 -26.60 -0.19 21.34
N LEU A 94 -25.62 -0.82 21.99
CA LEU A 94 -25.78 -1.31 23.37
C LEU A 94 -26.01 -0.18 24.38
N PHE A 95 -25.26 0.93 24.29
CA PHE A 95 -25.48 2.11 25.12
C PHE A 95 -26.84 2.75 24.85
N ALA A 96 -27.27 2.83 23.58
CA ALA A 96 -28.58 3.38 23.23
C ALA A 96 -29.74 2.51 23.74
N ARG A 97 -29.58 1.19 23.74
CA ARG A 97 -30.62 0.23 24.16
C ARG A 97 -30.69 -0.01 25.66
N TYR A 98 -29.56 -0.02 26.35
CA TYR A 98 -29.47 -0.44 27.76
C TYR A 98 -28.85 0.62 28.68
N GLY A 99 -28.20 1.65 28.14
CA GLY A 99 -27.59 2.71 28.93
C GLY A 99 -28.55 3.77 29.44
N LYS A 100 -29.83 3.75 29.06
CA LYS A 100 -30.88 4.64 29.60
C LYS A 100 -31.49 4.14 30.92
N ASP A 101 -31.25 2.87 31.27
CA ASP A 101 -31.84 2.22 32.45
C ASP A 101 -30.84 2.12 33.63
N LEU A 102 -29.67 2.76 33.52
CA LEU A 102 -28.69 2.99 34.59
C LEU A 102 -28.64 4.48 34.95
#